data_AF-A0A7S3MID9-F1
#
_entry.id   AF-A0A7S3MID9-F1
#
_cell.length_a   1.000
_cell.length_b   1.000
_cell.length_c   1.000
_cell.angle_alpha   90.00
_cell.angle_beta   90.00
_cell.angle_gamma   90.00
#
_symmetry.space_group_name_H-M   'P 1'
#
loop_
_entity.id
_entity.type
_entity.pdbx_description
1 polymer ?
#
loop_
_entity_poly.entity_id
_entity_poly.type
_entity_poly.pdbx_seq_one_letter_code
_entity_poly.pdbx_strand_id
1 'polypeptide(L)'
;MNCVPRPGPKGLGNRSKVRTPWDFSLSVFASYKPDTVKLLNNCFETDWARTKVEKIVKNEEERELFKNYCRSIYRYFREVYKYVAGSDPMGDVFCIGVNVFSEIITGGMPGFVDGKFLKVADLDLERIKTNANETNSKFNPKNNLVRHNFLEVFIRLCDTKYLKNGAGGPECTTMLQAFKTMFEQECLGYFKQYDAHGWRKSVLWREEIDFTLKMSLDPLRKVYQKFIGKNALPGAAQYMSLAEFNDCILCANALSDNFGAKQIGNMYNLAMMTQVDEIDKDRHINMVFVEFLEAVVRVADKTEIPHCIIDEFTWGVDEIMPDMREMYATRDTVTKLEAFIMFLIRGTLPYLSYTKYLASMEEYKGSGLYANDLDTGVLNLNAKRT
;
A
#
# COMPACT_ATOMS: atom_id res chain seq x y z
N MET A 1 12.20 -13.14 -68.58
CA MET A 1 10.99 -13.53 -67.83
C MET A 1 10.75 -12.48 -66.75
N ASN A 2 9.69 -11.69 -66.87
CA ASN A 2 9.34 -10.68 -65.88
C ASN A 2 8.52 -11.35 -64.77
N CYS A 3 9.10 -11.47 -63.57
CA CYS A 3 8.42 -12.02 -62.41
C CYS A 3 7.45 -10.96 -61.87
N VAL A 4 6.15 -11.15 -62.10
CA VAL A 4 5.11 -10.27 -61.53
C VAL A 4 4.78 -10.77 -60.13
N PRO A 5 4.90 -9.93 -59.08
CA PRO A 5 4.50 -10.32 -57.73
C PRO A 5 3.02 -10.73 -57.71
N ARG A 6 2.72 -11.86 -57.07
CA ARG A 6 1.34 -12.31 -56.91
C ARG A 6 0.56 -11.22 -56.16
N PRO A 7 -0.59 -10.73 -56.69
CA PRO A 7 -1.40 -9.77 -55.97
C PRO A 7 -1.77 -10.35 -54.60
N GLY A 8 -1.57 -9.55 -53.54
CA GLY A 8 -1.92 -9.94 -52.17
C GLY A 8 -3.39 -10.38 -52.09
N PRO A 9 -3.73 -11.25 -51.13
CA PRO A 9 -5.08 -11.82 -51.04
C PRO A 9 -6.12 -10.69 -50.92
N LYS A 10 -6.92 -10.51 -51.97
CA LYS A 10 -8.09 -9.62 -51.97
C LYS A 10 -9.18 -10.28 -51.13
N GLY A 11 -9.68 -9.57 -50.12
CA GLY A 11 -10.91 -9.97 -49.43
C GLY A 11 -10.73 -10.76 -48.13
N LEU A 12 -9.78 -10.36 -47.27
CA LEU A 12 -10.06 -10.49 -45.84
C LEU A 12 -11.00 -9.33 -45.52
N GLY A 13 -12.32 -9.58 -45.56
CA GLY A 13 -13.31 -8.65 -45.02
C GLY A 13 -12.94 -8.26 -43.58
N ASN A 14 -13.52 -7.19 -43.04
CA ASN A 14 -13.31 -6.75 -41.65
C ASN A 14 -13.32 -7.97 -40.73
N ARG A 15 -12.14 -8.50 -40.38
CA ARG A 15 -12.03 -9.56 -39.39
C ARG A 15 -12.66 -8.94 -38.16
N SER A 16 -13.71 -9.57 -37.62
CA SER A 16 -14.15 -9.24 -36.27
C SER A 16 -12.88 -9.25 -35.44
N LYS A 17 -12.49 -8.08 -34.91
CA LYS A 17 -11.31 -7.98 -34.05
C LYS A 17 -11.66 -8.85 -32.84
N VAL A 18 -11.23 -10.11 -32.86
CA VAL A 18 -11.43 -11.01 -31.74
C VAL A 18 -10.68 -10.37 -30.60
N ARG A 19 -11.42 -9.92 -29.59
CA ARG A 19 -10.87 -9.25 -28.41
C ARG A 19 -9.89 -10.21 -27.75
N THR A 20 -8.62 -9.84 -27.69
CA THR A 20 -7.63 -10.58 -26.91
C THR A 20 -7.99 -10.43 -25.44
N PRO A 21 -8.15 -11.53 -24.68
CA PRO A 21 -8.41 -11.46 -23.24
C PRO A 21 -7.33 -10.65 -22.51
N TRP A 22 -7.72 -9.92 -21.48
CA TRP A 22 -6.75 -9.22 -20.64
C TRP A 22 -5.76 -10.17 -19.99
N ASP A 23 -4.48 -9.79 -20.02
CA ASP A 23 -3.39 -10.54 -19.41
C ASP A 23 -2.60 -9.60 -18.48
N PHE A 24 -2.50 -10.00 -17.21
CA PHE A 24 -1.72 -9.28 -16.21
C PHE A 24 -0.25 -9.07 -16.65
N SER A 25 0.32 -10.00 -17.41
CA SER A 25 1.70 -9.89 -17.92
C SER A 25 1.91 -8.72 -18.89
N LEU A 26 0.82 -8.21 -19.48
CA LEU A 26 0.78 -7.06 -20.38
C LEU A 26 0.20 -5.81 -19.71
N SER A 27 -0.10 -5.86 -18.41
CA SER A 27 -0.64 -4.74 -17.65
C SER A 27 0.46 -3.74 -17.25
N VAL A 28 0.06 -2.52 -16.88
CA VAL A 28 0.96 -1.52 -16.27
C VAL A 28 1.58 -2.01 -14.96
N PHE A 29 1.01 -3.06 -14.36
CA PHE A 29 1.47 -3.71 -13.13
C PHE A 29 2.33 -4.95 -13.37
N ALA A 30 2.70 -5.28 -14.60
CA ALA A 30 3.49 -6.48 -14.92
C ALA A 30 4.82 -6.55 -14.15
N SER A 31 5.44 -5.40 -13.85
CA SER A 31 6.67 -5.33 -13.03
C SER A 31 6.43 -5.36 -11.52
N TYR A 32 5.18 -5.37 -11.08
CA TYR A 32 4.83 -5.44 -9.67
C TYR A 32 5.11 -6.84 -9.11
N LYS A 33 5.81 -6.91 -7.97
CA LYS A 33 6.14 -8.18 -7.33
C LYS A 33 5.16 -8.46 -6.19
N PRO A 34 4.17 -9.35 -6.38
CA PRO A 34 3.22 -9.69 -5.34
C PRO A 34 3.90 -10.43 -4.20
N ASP A 35 3.27 -10.38 -3.02
CA ASP A 35 3.73 -11.16 -1.89
C ASP A 35 3.57 -12.67 -2.16
N THR A 36 4.64 -13.40 -1.86
CA THR A 36 4.67 -14.86 -1.93
C THR A 36 4.91 -15.43 -0.53
N VAL A 37 4.51 -16.68 -0.32
CA VAL A 37 4.80 -17.40 0.94
C VAL A 37 6.31 -17.37 1.24
N LYS A 38 7.15 -17.55 0.21
CA LYS A 38 8.60 -17.47 0.35
C LYS A 38 9.09 -16.09 0.79
N LEU A 39 8.58 -15.01 0.19
CA LEU A 39 8.95 -13.66 0.57
C LEU A 39 8.55 -13.36 2.02
N LEU A 40 7.31 -13.70 2.40
CA LEU A 40 6.83 -13.50 3.77
C LEU A 40 7.62 -14.32 4.79
N ASN A 41 8.01 -15.56 4.46
CA ASN A 41 8.89 -16.36 5.31
C ASN A 41 10.26 -15.69 5.49
N ASN A 42 10.85 -15.14 4.43
CA ASN A 42 12.13 -14.43 4.54
C ASN A 42 12.02 -13.18 5.42
N CYS A 43 10.93 -12.41 5.28
CA CYS A 43 10.62 -11.27 6.16
C CYS A 43 10.48 -11.74 7.62
N PHE A 44 9.73 -12.82 7.86
CA PHE A 44 9.57 -13.40 9.20
C PHE A 44 10.90 -13.81 9.81
N GLU A 45 11.78 -14.52 9.09
CA GLU A 45 13.08 -14.94 9.64
C GLU A 45 13.96 -13.74 10.00
N THR A 46 13.93 -12.68 9.18
CA THR A 46 14.69 -11.45 9.43
C THR A 46 14.16 -10.71 10.64
N ASP A 47 12.84 -10.57 10.74
CA ASP A 47 12.19 -9.90 11.87
C ASP A 47 12.37 -10.69 13.16
N TRP A 48 12.14 -12.02 13.13
CA TRP A 48 12.28 -12.92 14.26
C TRP A 48 13.70 -12.88 14.85
N ALA A 49 14.72 -12.90 13.98
CA ALA A 49 16.12 -12.82 14.40
C ALA A 49 16.48 -11.50 15.10
N ARG A 50 15.69 -10.44 14.91
CA ARG A 50 15.86 -9.16 15.61
C ARG A 50 15.06 -9.09 16.91
N THR A 51 14.15 -10.02 17.15
CA THR A 51 13.40 -10.06 18.41
C THR A 51 14.27 -10.55 19.57
N LYS A 52 13.87 -10.22 20.79
CA LYS A 52 14.49 -10.70 22.05
C LYS A 52 13.70 -11.86 22.66
N VAL A 53 13.12 -12.70 21.81
CA VAL A 53 12.22 -13.79 22.21
C VAL A 53 12.92 -14.82 23.09
N GLU A 54 14.23 -15.01 22.96
CA GLU A 54 15.05 -15.88 23.80
C GLU A 54 15.06 -15.48 25.28
N LYS A 55 14.80 -14.19 25.58
CA LYS A 55 14.66 -13.69 26.95
C LYS A 55 13.29 -13.99 27.56
N ILE A 56 12.31 -14.32 26.72
CA ILE A 56 10.93 -14.59 27.10
C ILE A 56 10.70 -16.11 27.13
N VAL A 57 11.03 -16.81 26.04
CA VAL A 57 10.94 -18.27 25.90
C VAL A 57 12.33 -18.89 26.02
N LYS A 58 12.64 -19.35 27.23
CA LYS A 58 13.96 -19.91 27.58
C LYS A 58 14.18 -21.31 27.01
N ASN A 59 13.13 -22.12 26.95
CA ASN A 59 13.20 -23.49 26.41
C ASN A 59 13.35 -23.45 24.89
N GLU A 60 14.41 -24.08 24.36
CA GLU A 60 14.76 -24.11 22.94
C GLU A 60 13.68 -24.80 22.08
N GLU A 61 13.19 -25.96 22.53
CA GLU A 61 12.19 -26.75 21.81
C GLU A 61 10.85 -26.03 21.75
N GLU A 62 10.41 -25.46 22.88
CA GLU A 62 9.21 -24.64 22.95
C GLU A 62 9.34 -23.40 22.05
N ARG A 63 10.50 -22.74 22.07
CA ARG A 63 10.77 -21.56 21.23
C ARG A 63 10.67 -21.89 19.74
N GLU A 64 11.14 -23.05 19.31
CA GLU A 64 11.03 -23.47 17.91
C GLU A 64 9.58 -23.81 17.52
N LEU A 65 8.82 -24.48 18.39
CA LEU A 65 7.38 -24.69 18.15
C LEU A 65 6.61 -23.36 18.07
N PHE A 66 6.93 -22.42 18.97
CA PHE A 66 6.36 -21.09 18.98
C PHE A 66 6.73 -20.28 17.72
N LYS A 67 7.99 -20.33 17.30
CA LYS A 67 8.46 -19.71 16.05
C LYS A 67 7.66 -20.21 14.85
N ASN A 68 7.45 -21.52 14.74
CA ASN A 68 6.68 -22.11 13.64
C ASN A 68 5.22 -21.64 13.62
N TYR A 69 4.59 -21.50 14.80
CA TYR A 69 3.26 -20.91 14.88
C TYR A 69 3.26 -19.43 14.46
N CYS A 70 4.16 -18.61 14.99
CA CYS A 70 4.29 -17.20 14.60
C CYS A 70 4.51 -17.03 13.09
N ARG A 71 5.33 -17.88 12.47
CA ARG A 71 5.54 -17.91 11.01
C ARG A 71 4.21 -18.11 10.26
N SER A 72 3.36 -19.02 10.73
CA SER A 72 2.07 -19.34 10.08
C SER A 72 1.07 -18.18 10.08
N ILE A 73 1.16 -17.28 11.07
CA ILE A 73 0.27 -16.12 11.23
C ILE A 73 0.94 -14.78 10.88
N TYR A 74 2.23 -14.79 10.51
CA TYR A 74 3.02 -13.58 10.27
C TYR A 74 2.40 -12.63 9.24
N ARG A 75 1.71 -13.17 8.22
CA ARG A 75 1.01 -12.35 7.22
C ARG A 75 0.07 -11.32 7.86
N TYR A 76 -0.62 -11.69 8.94
CA TYR A 76 -1.59 -10.83 9.60
C TYR A 76 -0.91 -9.67 10.33
N PHE A 77 0.20 -9.94 11.03
CA PHE A 77 1.02 -8.89 11.64
C PHE A 77 1.56 -7.92 10.59
N ARG A 78 2.04 -8.46 9.46
CA ARG A 78 2.55 -7.67 8.34
C ARG A 78 1.48 -6.73 7.78
N GLU A 79 0.28 -7.24 7.48
CA GLU A 79 -0.82 -6.44 6.93
C GLU A 79 -1.23 -5.29 7.87
N VAL A 80 -1.43 -5.59 9.17
CA VAL A 80 -1.78 -4.57 10.17
C VAL A 80 -0.66 -3.53 10.28
N TYR A 81 0.60 -3.97 10.43
CA TYR A 81 1.74 -3.05 10.51
C TYR A 81 1.80 -2.14 9.29
N LYS A 82 1.67 -2.69 8.08
CA LYS A 82 1.78 -1.93 6.84
C LYS A 82 0.69 -0.87 6.72
N TYR A 83 -0.54 -1.19 7.12
CA TYR A 83 -1.58 -0.18 7.18
C TYR A 83 -1.25 0.89 8.22
N VAL A 84 -1.05 0.48 9.48
CA VAL A 84 -1.03 1.42 10.61
C VAL A 84 0.24 2.27 10.66
N ALA A 85 1.40 1.71 10.29
CA ALA A 85 2.66 2.47 10.22
C ALA A 85 2.64 3.59 9.17
N GLY A 86 1.70 3.53 8.21
CA GLY A 86 1.47 4.59 7.23
C GLY A 86 0.73 5.81 7.78
N SER A 87 0.08 5.72 8.94
CA SER A 87 -0.72 6.82 9.50
C SER A 87 0.10 7.89 10.20
N ASP A 88 1.24 7.51 10.81
CA ASP A 88 2.12 8.44 11.54
C ASP A 88 3.60 8.06 11.38
N PRO A 89 4.13 8.13 10.14
CA PRO A 89 5.55 7.84 9.88
C PRO A 89 6.45 8.91 10.52
N MET A 90 7.63 8.50 10.97
CA MET A 90 8.62 9.44 11.51
C MET A 90 9.57 9.87 10.39
N GLY A 91 9.31 11.04 9.81
CA GLY A 91 9.93 11.44 8.54
C GLY A 91 9.44 10.52 7.42
N ASP A 92 10.37 9.93 6.65
CA ASP A 92 10.03 8.93 5.63
C ASP A 92 9.98 7.49 6.18
N VAL A 93 10.24 7.26 7.48
CA VAL A 93 10.32 5.91 8.06
C VAL A 93 8.95 5.47 8.60
N PHE A 94 8.42 4.40 8.02
CA PHE A 94 7.16 3.80 8.48
C PHE A 94 7.34 3.11 9.83
N CYS A 95 6.67 3.63 10.85
CA CYS A 95 6.73 3.12 12.20
C CYS A 95 5.45 3.47 12.95
N ILE A 96 5.20 2.81 14.08
CA ILE A 96 4.00 3.04 14.89
C ILE A 96 4.41 3.79 16.16
N GLY A 97 3.90 5.01 16.30
CA GLY A 97 4.04 5.83 17.51
C GLY A 97 3.18 5.35 18.68
N VAL A 98 3.43 5.89 19.87
CA VAL A 98 2.78 5.46 21.12
C VAL A 98 1.26 5.60 21.09
N ASN A 99 0.77 6.73 20.58
CA ASN A 99 -0.66 7.03 20.53
C ASN A 99 -1.38 6.08 19.56
N VAL A 100 -0.80 5.90 18.37
CA VAL A 100 -1.34 5.00 17.35
C VAL A 100 -1.35 3.56 17.85
N PHE A 101 -0.26 3.12 18.49
CA PHE A 101 -0.21 1.79 19.11
C PHE A 101 -1.31 1.62 20.16
N SER A 102 -1.48 2.60 21.05
CA SER A 102 -2.54 2.55 22.06
C SER A 102 -3.93 2.48 21.44
N GLU A 103 -4.21 3.25 20.39
CA GLU A 103 -5.48 3.25 19.66
C GLU A 103 -5.78 1.90 18.98
N ILE A 104 -4.77 1.26 18.39
CA ILE A 104 -4.93 -0.11 17.83
C ILE A 104 -5.39 -1.07 18.93
N ILE A 105 -4.74 -1.04 20.10
CA ILE A 105 -5.07 -1.99 21.17
C ILE A 105 -6.44 -1.67 21.77
N THR A 106 -6.68 -0.43 22.17
CA THR A 106 -7.90 -0.07 22.92
C THR A 106 -9.13 0.09 22.04
N GLY A 107 -8.98 0.61 20.82
CA GLY A 107 -10.07 0.81 19.86
C GLY A 107 -10.26 -0.37 18.91
N GLY A 108 -9.17 -0.97 18.45
CA GLY A 108 -9.21 -2.06 17.47
C GLY A 108 -9.46 -3.45 18.05
N MET A 109 -9.02 -3.71 19.28
CA MET A 109 -9.12 -5.02 19.94
C MET A 109 -9.82 -4.88 21.30
N PRO A 110 -11.14 -4.62 21.30
CA PRO A 110 -11.89 -4.45 22.54
C PRO A 110 -11.78 -5.69 23.43
N GLY A 111 -11.39 -5.50 24.69
CA GLY A 111 -11.16 -6.59 25.65
C GLY A 111 -9.71 -7.07 25.73
N PHE A 112 -8.82 -6.61 24.84
CA PHE A 112 -7.39 -6.92 24.95
C PHE A 112 -6.80 -6.34 26.25
N VAL A 113 -7.13 -5.07 26.55
CA VAL A 113 -6.88 -4.44 27.85
C VAL A 113 -8.13 -4.61 28.70
N ASP A 114 -8.02 -5.40 29.76
CA ASP A 114 -9.15 -5.76 30.65
C ASP A 114 -9.05 -5.10 32.04
N GLY A 115 -7.96 -4.37 32.31
CA GLY A 115 -7.69 -3.72 33.59
C GLY A 115 -7.35 -4.67 34.74
N LYS A 116 -7.51 -5.98 34.53
CA LYS A 116 -7.28 -7.04 35.52
C LYS A 116 -5.96 -7.75 35.27
N PHE A 117 -5.81 -8.34 34.09
CA PHE A 117 -4.64 -9.09 33.64
C PHE A 117 -3.73 -8.27 32.73
N LEU A 118 -4.26 -7.23 32.09
CA LEU A 118 -3.46 -6.28 31.31
C LEU A 118 -4.03 -4.88 31.44
N LYS A 119 -3.22 -3.93 31.89
CA LYS A 119 -3.58 -2.52 32.07
C LYS A 119 -2.98 -1.66 30.96
N VAL A 120 -3.53 -0.46 30.77
CA VAL A 120 -2.99 0.52 29.79
C VAL A 120 -1.52 0.85 30.05
N ALA A 121 -1.10 0.92 31.32
CA ALA A 121 0.29 1.17 31.68
C ALA A 121 1.25 0.05 31.24
N ASP A 122 0.75 -1.19 31.16
CA ASP A 122 1.56 -2.33 30.70
C ASP A 122 1.87 -2.22 29.20
N LEU A 123 0.99 -1.57 28.41
CA LEU A 123 1.22 -1.35 26.98
C LEU A 123 2.49 -0.54 26.73
N ASP A 124 2.63 0.61 27.40
CA ASP A 124 3.80 1.47 27.23
C ASP A 124 5.06 0.79 27.78
N LEU A 125 4.94 0.08 28.92
CA LEU A 125 6.05 -0.63 29.53
C LEU A 125 6.60 -1.74 28.63
N GLU A 126 5.75 -2.58 28.03
CA GLU A 126 6.21 -3.63 27.10
C GLU A 126 6.70 -3.07 25.76
N ARG A 127 6.12 -1.97 25.29
CA ARG A 127 6.61 -1.22 24.12
C ARG A 127 8.01 -0.67 24.34
N ILE A 128 8.27 -0.03 25.49
CA ILE A 128 9.60 0.49 25.87
C ILE A 128 10.63 -0.66 25.92
N LYS A 129 10.28 -1.79 26.53
CA LYS A 129 11.16 -2.97 26.60
C LYS A 129 11.52 -3.53 25.22
N THR A 130 10.59 -3.46 24.28
CA THR A 130 10.81 -3.91 22.89
C THR A 130 11.92 -3.11 22.21
N ASN A 131 11.92 -1.78 22.39
CA ASN A 131 12.95 -0.89 21.82
C ASN A 131 14.24 -0.78 22.65
N ALA A 132 14.22 -1.24 23.91
CA ALA A 132 15.36 -1.10 24.81
C ALA A 132 16.60 -1.86 24.29
N ASN A 133 17.77 -1.21 24.35
CA ASN A 133 19.07 -1.77 23.94
C ASN A 133 19.20 -2.13 22.45
N GLU A 134 18.34 -1.60 21.58
CA GLU A 134 18.56 -1.72 20.14
C GLU A 134 19.64 -0.74 19.66
N THR A 135 20.48 -1.19 18.74
CA THR A 135 21.43 -0.31 18.04
C THR A 135 20.64 0.69 17.22
N ASN A 136 20.95 1.98 17.37
CA ASN A 136 20.32 3.02 16.56
C ASN A 136 20.58 2.74 15.07
N SER A 137 19.54 2.34 14.34
CA SER A 137 19.54 2.33 12.89
C SER A 137 18.79 3.56 12.37
N LYS A 138 19.18 4.04 11.18
CA LYS A 138 18.46 5.10 10.46
C LYS A 138 16.98 4.77 10.28
N PHE A 139 16.67 3.49 10.08
CA PHE A 139 15.31 3.00 9.84
C PHE A 139 14.69 2.33 11.07
N ASN A 140 15.24 2.59 12.26
CA ASN A 140 14.65 2.16 13.52
C ASN A 140 14.59 3.32 14.53
N PRO A 141 13.58 4.20 14.39
CA PRO A 141 13.37 5.31 15.30
C PRO A 141 13.25 4.90 16.76
N LYS A 142 13.93 5.63 17.65
CA LYS A 142 13.74 5.46 19.09
C LYS A 142 12.29 5.71 19.46
N ASN A 143 11.75 4.87 20.35
CA ASN A 143 10.39 4.97 20.88
C ASN A 143 9.26 4.74 19.87
N ASN A 144 9.53 4.27 18.66
CA ASN A 144 8.47 3.83 17.74
C ASN A 144 8.65 2.34 17.42
N LEU A 145 7.60 1.69 16.94
CA LEU A 145 7.66 0.28 16.57
C LEU A 145 7.81 0.16 15.05
N VAL A 146 8.93 -0.39 14.59
CA VAL A 146 9.06 -0.90 13.22
C VAL A 146 8.64 -2.38 13.16
N ARG A 147 8.67 -3.00 11.96
CA ARG A 147 7.97 -4.27 11.71
C ARG A 147 8.30 -5.40 12.69
N HIS A 148 9.58 -5.60 13.03
CA HIS A 148 9.98 -6.62 13.99
C HIS A 148 9.58 -6.27 15.43
N ASN A 149 9.65 -4.98 15.82
CA ASN A 149 9.17 -4.54 17.13
C ASN A 149 7.66 -4.73 17.27
N PHE A 150 6.90 -4.54 16.19
CA PHE A 150 5.46 -4.76 16.20
C PHE A 150 5.11 -6.23 16.45
N LEU A 151 5.87 -7.18 15.92
CA LEU A 151 5.72 -8.59 16.28
C LEU A 151 6.10 -8.83 17.76
N GLU A 152 7.28 -8.36 18.17
CA GLU A 152 7.80 -8.60 19.53
C GLU A 152 6.90 -8.02 20.63
N VAL A 153 6.31 -6.84 20.43
CA VAL A 153 5.47 -6.21 21.47
C VAL A 153 4.25 -7.09 21.79
N PHE A 154 3.65 -7.76 20.81
CA PHE A 154 2.57 -8.70 21.08
C PHE A 154 3.06 -9.95 21.83
N ILE A 155 4.28 -10.43 21.56
CA ILE A 155 4.87 -11.55 22.31
C ILE A 155 5.03 -11.17 23.78
N ARG A 156 5.48 -9.94 24.04
CA ARG A 156 5.63 -9.41 25.41
C ARG A 156 4.29 -9.19 26.11
N LEU A 157 3.30 -8.65 25.39
CA LEU A 157 1.95 -8.46 25.94
C LEU A 157 1.30 -9.81 26.27
N CYS A 158 1.51 -10.82 25.44
CA CYS A 158 1.09 -12.18 25.70
C CYS A 158 1.72 -12.75 26.98
N ASP A 159 3.05 -12.63 27.12
CA ASP A 159 3.79 -13.05 28.32
C ASP A 159 3.21 -12.39 29.58
N THR A 160 3.01 -11.07 29.54
CA THR A 160 2.47 -10.31 30.67
C THR A 160 1.04 -10.73 31.00
N LYS A 161 0.14 -10.77 30.02
CA LYS A 161 -1.29 -11.05 30.26
C LYS A 161 -1.55 -12.51 30.65
N TYR A 162 -0.99 -13.46 29.90
CA TYR A 162 -1.34 -14.87 30.02
C TYR A 162 -0.43 -15.66 30.95
N LEU A 163 0.90 -15.46 30.87
CA LEU A 163 1.85 -16.27 31.64
C LEU A 163 2.12 -15.68 33.03
N LYS A 164 2.33 -14.36 33.13
CA LYS A 164 2.60 -13.70 34.42
C LYS A 164 1.33 -13.45 35.22
N ASN A 165 0.27 -12.99 34.54
CA ASN A 165 -0.97 -12.60 35.21
C ASN A 165 -2.07 -13.67 35.14
N GLY A 166 -1.88 -14.75 34.36
CA GLY A 166 -2.73 -15.95 34.41
C GLY A 166 -4.06 -15.84 33.68
N ALA A 167 -4.21 -14.97 32.67
CA ALA A 167 -5.46 -14.79 31.93
C ALA A 167 -5.99 -16.08 31.25
N GLY A 168 -5.09 -17.00 30.85
CA GLY A 168 -5.45 -18.26 30.18
C GLY A 168 -5.87 -19.39 31.13
N GLY A 169 -5.91 -19.15 32.44
CA GLY A 169 -6.18 -20.17 33.45
C GLY A 169 -5.01 -21.15 33.67
N PRO A 170 -5.18 -22.16 34.54
CA PRO A 170 -4.10 -23.06 34.98
C PRO A 170 -3.47 -23.90 33.87
N GLU A 171 -4.23 -24.18 32.81
CA GLU A 171 -3.79 -25.02 31.68
C GLU A 171 -2.88 -24.27 30.69
N CYS A 172 -2.89 -22.93 30.73
CA CYS A 172 -2.10 -22.08 29.83
C CYS A 172 -0.69 -21.88 30.39
N THR A 173 0.18 -22.87 30.18
CA THR A 173 1.51 -22.93 30.81
C THR A 173 2.67 -22.60 29.89
N THR A 174 2.44 -22.61 28.57
CA THR A 174 3.47 -22.36 27.55
C THR A 174 3.19 -21.11 26.75
N MET A 175 4.25 -20.48 26.23
CA MET A 175 4.12 -19.31 25.35
C MET A 175 3.31 -19.63 24.10
N LEU A 176 3.49 -20.83 23.53
CA LEU A 176 2.72 -21.24 22.36
C LEU A 176 1.21 -21.28 22.64
N GLN A 177 0.78 -21.89 23.75
CA GLN A 177 -0.63 -21.94 24.15
C GLN A 177 -1.18 -20.53 24.42
N ALA A 178 -0.44 -19.73 25.16
CA ALA A 178 -0.81 -18.36 25.50
C ALA A 178 -1.00 -17.50 24.24
N PHE A 179 0.00 -17.51 23.34
CA PHE A 179 -0.02 -16.66 22.15
C PHE A 179 -1.07 -17.12 21.15
N LYS A 180 -1.30 -18.44 21.04
CA LYS A 180 -2.40 -18.98 20.23
C LYS A 180 -3.76 -18.50 20.75
N THR A 181 -3.96 -18.58 22.07
CA THR A 181 -5.19 -18.10 22.72
C THR A 181 -5.41 -16.60 22.50
N MET A 182 -4.40 -15.77 22.79
CA MET A 182 -4.44 -14.33 22.57
C MET A 182 -4.75 -13.99 21.12
N PHE A 183 -4.05 -14.62 20.17
CA PHE A 183 -4.22 -14.31 18.76
C PHE A 183 -5.61 -14.70 18.26
N GLU A 184 -6.07 -15.92 18.55
CA GLU A 184 -7.35 -16.43 18.03
C GLU A 184 -8.56 -15.72 18.65
N GLN A 185 -8.49 -15.39 19.94
CA GLN A 185 -9.63 -14.80 20.67
C GLN A 185 -9.67 -13.27 20.60
N GLU A 186 -8.52 -12.60 20.56
CA GLU A 186 -8.45 -11.14 20.76
C GLU A 186 -7.90 -10.39 19.54
N CYS A 187 -6.89 -10.93 18.84
CA CYS A 187 -6.26 -10.23 17.71
C CYS A 187 -6.93 -10.51 16.37
N LEU A 188 -7.32 -11.76 16.11
CA LEU A 188 -7.66 -12.23 14.76
C LEU A 188 -8.82 -11.47 14.12
N GLY A 189 -9.82 -11.07 14.91
CA GLY A 189 -10.98 -10.30 14.44
C GLY A 189 -10.59 -8.93 13.87
N TYR A 190 -9.64 -8.24 14.52
CA TYR A 190 -9.10 -6.98 14.02
C TYR A 190 -8.14 -7.21 12.84
N PHE A 191 -7.23 -8.18 12.99
CA PHE A 191 -6.16 -8.40 12.02
C PHE A 191 -6.67 -8.85 10.64
N LYS A 192 -7.79 -9.58 10.58
CA LYS A 192 -8.42 -10.02 9.31
C LYS A 192 -9.04 -8.89 8.48
N GLN A 193 -9.20 -7.69 9.04
CA GLN A 193 -9.76 -6.55 8.32
C GLN A 193 -8.78 -5.98 7.28
N TYR A 194 -7.50 -6.36 7.38
CA TYR A 194 -6.43 -5.88 6.52
C TYR A 194 -6.00 -6.97 5.54
N ASP A 195 -6.24 -6.74 4.24
CA ASP A 195 -5.81 -7.63 3.15
C ASP A 195 -5.45 -6.81 1.90
N ALA A 196 -4.24 -6.27 1.87
CA ALA A 196 -3.77 -5.48 0.74
C ALA A 196 -3.69 -6.30 -0.56
N HIS A 197 -3.39 -7.59 -0.48
CA HIS A 197 -3.31 -8.47 -1.66
C HIS A 197 -4.69 -8.84 -2.20
N GLY A 198 -5.64 -9.12 -1.30
CA GLY A 198 -7.05 -9.29 -1.64
C GLY A 198 -7.59 -8.06 -2.37
N TRP A 199 -7.35 -6.86 -1.82
CA TRP A 199 -7.72 -5.60 -2.49
C TRP A 199 -7.09 -5.44 -3.86
N ARG A 200 -5.80 -5.79 -4.04
CA ARG A 200 -5.16 -5.73 -5.37
C ARG A 200 -5.87 -6.61 -6.38
N LYS A 201 -6.22 -7.85 -6.00
CA LYS A 201 -6.89 -8.79 -6.90
C LYS A 201 -8.33 -8.36 -7.24
N SER A 202 -9.06 -7.81 -6.28
CA SER A 202 -10.46 -7.44 -6.47
C SER A 202 -10.67 -6.07 -7.10
N VAL A 203 -9.72 -5.15 -6.90
CA VAL A 203 -9.82 -3.76 -7.35
C VAL A 203 -8.76 -3.43 -8.38
N LEU A 204 -7.47 -3.49 -8.01
CA LEU A 204 -6.37 -2.94 -8.81
C LEU A 204 -6.07 -3.71 -10.10
N TRP A 205 -5.97 -5.04 -10.02
CA TRP A 205 -5.54 -5.92 -11.10
C TRP A 205 -6.73 -6.36 -11.93
N ARG A 206 -7.38 -5.36 -12.50
CA ARG A 206 -8.55 -5.49 -13.37
C ARG A 206 -8.27 -4.83 -14.71
N GLU A 207 -8.90 -5.35 -15.76
CA GLU A 207 -8.75 -4.84 -17.12
C GLU A 207 -9.13 -3.36 -17.23
N GLU A 208 -10.20 -2.95 -16.56
CA GLU A 208 -10.71 -1.58 -16.64
C GLU A 208 -9.76 -0.58 -15.97
N ILE A 209 -9.18 -0.96 -14.82
CA ILE A 209 -8.17 -0.13 -14.14
C ILE A 209 -6.89 -0.05 -14.97
N ASP A 210 -6.43 -1.17 -15.53
CA ASP A 210 -5.28 -1.21 -16.42
C ASP A 210 -5.49 -0.29 -17.63
N PHE A 211 -6.64 -0.37 -18.29
CA PHE A 211 -6.97 0.51 -19.43
C PHE A 211 -6.93 1.99 -19.07
N THR A 212 -7.60 2.39 -17.98
CA THR A 212 -7.62 3.79 -17.52
C THR A 212 -6.21 4.31 -17.24
N LEU A 213 -5.36 3.49 -16.61
CA LEU A 213 -3.96 3.86 -16.36
C LEU A 213 -3.13 3.92 -17.63
N LYS A 214 -3.34 3.02 -18.60
CA LYS A 214 -2.67 3.03 -19.91
C LYS A 214 -2.99 4.30 -20.70
N MET A 215 -4.26 4.70 -20.74
CA MET A 215 -4.69 5.96 -21.37
C MET A 215 -4.03 7.19 -20.72
N SER A 216 -3.76 7.10 -19.42
CA SER A 216 -3.21 8.17 -18.61
C SER A 216 -1.70 8.07 -18.40
N LEU A 217 -1.03 7.11 -19.03
CA LEU A 217 0.32 6.71 -18.64
C LEU A 217 1.35 7.81 -18.87
N ASP A 218 1.29 8.48 -20.01
CA ASP A 218 2.22 9.56 -20.36
C ASP A 218 2.09 10.79 -19.46
N PRO A 219 0.89 11.35 -19.19
CA PRO A 219 0.78 12.40 -18.21
C PRO A 219 1.17 11.92 -16.80
N LEU A 220 0.80 10.72 -16.36
CA LEU A 220 1.20 10.19 -15.06
C LEU A 220 2.73 10.03 -14.92
N ARG A 221 3.44 9.64 -15.98
CA ARG A 221 4.91 9.64 -16.00
C ARG A 221 5.48 11.04 -15.80
N LYS A 222 4.90 12.05 -16.44
CA LYS A 222 5.32 13.46 -16.27
C LYS A 222 5.05 13.95 -14.86
N VAL A 223 3.91 13.58 -14.26
CA VAL A 223 3.62 13.86 -12.85
C VAL A 223 4.69 13.23 -11.97
N TYR A 224 4.92 11.92 -12.07
CA TYR A 224 5.94 11.23 -11.29
C TYR A 224 7.32 11.89 -11.43
N GLN A 225 7.77 12.12 -12.67
CA GLN A 225 9.07 12.76 -12.95
C GLN A 225 9.20 14.19 -12.40
N LYS A 226 8.08 14.92 -12.24
CA LYS A 226 8.10 16.27 -11.66
C LYS A 226 8.44 16.24 -10.17
N PHE A 227 8.03 15.19 -9.46
CA PHE A 227 8.12 15.13 -8.00
C PHE A 227 9.30 14.33 -7.47
N ILE A 228 9.85 13.39 -8.24
CA ILE A 228 10.96 12.56 -7.78
C ILE A 228 12.30 13.30 -7.67
N GLY A 229 13.15 12.79 -6.79
CA GLY A 229 14.58 13.07 -6.82
C GLY A 229 14.99 14.41 -6.20
N LYS A 230 14.12 15.09 -5.42
CA LYS A 230 14.49 16.27 -4.64
C LYS A 230 15.62 15.94 -3.66
N ASN A 231 15.62 14.72 -3.13
CA ASN A 231 16.61 14.20 -2.19
C ASN A 231 17.66 13.28 -2.83
N ALA A 232 17.64 13.09 -4.15
CA ALA A 232 18.58 12.21 -4.83
C ALA A 232 19.91 12.93 -5.07
N LEU A 233 21.02 12.22 -4.81
CA LEU A 233 22.35 12.69 -5.21
C LEU A 233 22.45 12.77 -6.75
N PRO A 234 23.23 13.72 -7.30
CA PRO A 234 23.47 13.77 -8.74
C PRO A 234 23.94 12.42 -9.29
N GLY A 235 23.24 11.89 -10.30
CA GLY A 235 23.55 10.60 -10.94
C GLY A 235 23.03 9.36 -10.20
N ALA A 236 22.44 9.50 -9.01
CA ALA A 236 21.77 8.40 -8.33
C ALA A 236 20.41 8.08 -8.97
N ALA A 237 19.91 6.86 -8.73
CA ALA A 237 18.55 6.51 -9.11
C ALA A 237 17.55 7.41 -8.37
N GLN A 238 16.55 7.92 -9.10
CA GLN A 238 15.52 8.78 -8.55
C GLN A 238 14.30 7.93 -8.19
N TYR A 239 13.86 8.09 -6.95
CA TYR A 239 12.66 7.49 -6.40
C TYR A 239 11.75 8.59 -5.90
N MET A 240 10.48 8.25 -5.69
CA MET A 240 9.56 9.12 -4.98
C MET A 240 9.66 8.81 -3.49
N SER A 241 9.86 9.82 -2.65
CA SER A 241 9.70 9.70 -1.19
C SER A 241 8.25 9.92 -0.75
N LEU A 242 7.94 9.62 0.52
CA LEU A 242 6.62 9.91 1.07
C LEU A 242 6.31 11.42 1.03
N ALA A 243 7.28 12.26 1.39
CA ALA A 243 7.13 13.72 1.33
C ALA A 243 6.81 14.20 -0.10
N GLU A 244 7.52 13.68 -1.11
CA GLU A 244 7.28 14.01 -2.52
C GLU A 244 5.91 13.54 -3.01
N PHE A 245 5.47 12.35 -2.58
CA PHE A 245 4.13 11.85 -2.88
C PHE A 245 3.05 12.72 -2.21
N ASN A 246 3.25 13.13 -0.95
CA ASN A 246 2.32 13.99 -0.25
C ASN A 246 2.14 15.33 -0.98
N ASP A 247 3.24 16.00 -1.34
CA ASP A 247 3.21 17.21 -2.16
C ASP A 247 2.43 17.00 -3.47
N CYS A 248 2.66 15.86 -4.12
CA CYS A 248 1.99 15.50 -5.37
C CYS A 248 0.47 15.38 -5.21
N ILE A 249 0.00 14.68 -4.18
CA ILE A 249 -1.43 14.48 -3.93
C ILE A 249 -2.10 15.79 -3.48
N LEU A 250 -1.42 16.60 -2.67
CA LEU A 250 -1.93 17.90 -2.23
C LEU A 250 -2.14 18.87 -3.40
N CYS A 251 -1.30 18.82 -4.43
CA CYS A 251 -1.51 19.61 -5.65
C CYS A 251 -2.83 19.28 -6.36
N ALA A 252 -3.37 18.07 -6.22
CA ALA A 252 -4.62 17.68 -6.87
C ALA A 252 -5.85 18.36 -6.24
N ASN A 253 -5.73 18.88 -5.01
CA ASN A 253 -6.83 19.48 -4.25
C ASN A 253 -8.09 18.58 -4.18
N ALA A 254 -7.87 17.28 -4.00
CA ALA A 254 -8.91 16.23 -4.04
C ALA A 254 -9.25 15.64 -2.67
N LEU A 255 -8.78 16.26 -1.58
CA LEU A 255 -9.04 15.79 -0.22
C LEU A 255 -10.46 16.12 0.23
N SER A 256 -10.93 15.36 1.21
CA SER A 256 -12.23 15.56 1.87
C SER A 256 -12.10 15.33 3.38
N ASP A 257 -13.19 15.54 4.12
CA ASP A 257 -13.23 15.24 5.55
C ASP A 257 -13.04 13.73 5.84
N ASN A 258 -13.44 12.87 4.89
CA ASN A 258 -13.28 11.41 4.97
C ASN A 258 -11.92 10.92 4.46
N PHE A 259 -11.27 11.70 3.58
CA PHE A 259 -9.94 11.44 3.06
C PHE A 259 -9.01 12.65 3.25
N GLY A 260 -8.39 12.72 4.42
CA GLY A 260 -7.50 13.81 4.82
C GLY A 260 -6.02 13.52 4.54
N ALA A 261 -5.18 14.56 4.69
CA ALA A 261 -3.75 14.49 4.38
C ALA A 261 -3.00 13.39 5.17
N LYS A 262 -3.45 13.07 6.39
CA LYS A 262 -2.86 12.00 7.21
C LYS A 262 -3.00 10.62 6.58
N GLN A 263 -4.07 10.37 5.81
CA GLN A 263 -4.31 9.06 5.18
C GLN A 263 -3.50 8.85 3.90
N ILE A 264 -2.83 9.89 3.37
CA ILE A 264 -1.95 9.78 2.21
C ILE A 264 -0.81 8.80 2.50
N GLY A 265 -0.24 8.85 3.71
CA GLY A 265 0.82 7.93 4.15
C GLY A 265 0.38 6.47 4.18
N ASN A 266 -0.88 6.20 4.55
CA ASN A 266 -1.45 4.86 4.44
C ASN A 266 -1.47 4.39 2.98
N MET A 267 -1.93 5.23 2.05
CA MET A 267 -2.02 4.85 0.63
C MET A 267 -0.64 4.59 0.02
N TYR A 268 0.34 5.41 0.38
CA TYR A 268 1.74 5.20 0.00
C TYR A 268 2.26 3.86 0.53
N ASN A 269 2.20 3.62 1.85
CA ASN A 269 2.81 2.43 2.45
C ASN A 269 2.15 1.13 1.96
N LEU A 270 0.83 1.15 1.79
CA LEU A 270 0.10 0.01 1.23
C LEU A 270 0.51 -0.30 -0.21
N ALA A 271 0.88 0.70 -1.00
CA ALA A 271 1.30 0.53 -2.40
C ALA A 271 2.71 -0.06 -2.54
N MET A 272 3.60 0.21 -1.59
CA MET A 272 4.99 -0.26 -1.61
C MET A 272 5.07 -1.79 -1.70
N MET A 273 6.01 -2.32 -2.48
CA MET A 273 6.36 -3.74 -2.49
C MET A 273 7.12 -4.10 -1.22
N THR A 274 6.81 -5.26 -0.67
CA THR A 274 7.42 -5.77 0.55
C THR A 274 8.93 -5.98 0.40
N GLN A 275 9.69 -5.46 1.36
CA GLN A 275 11.12 -5.69 1.47
C GLN A 275 11.42 -6.64 2.61
N VAL A 276 12.41 -7.53 2.42
CA VAL A 276 12.83 -8.45 3.48
C VAL A 276 13.45 -7.67 4.64
N ASP A 277 14.31 -6.71 4.31
CA ASP A 277 15.07 -5.92 5.28
C ASP A 277 14.63 -4.45 5.20
N GLU A 278 13.91 -4.03 6.23
CA GLU A 278 13.43 -2.65 6.41
C GLU A 278 14.31 -1.86 7.39
N ILE A 279 15.40 -2.45 7.91
CA ILE A 279 16.23 -1.82 8.94
C ILE A 279 17.56 -1.33 8.37
N ASP A 280 18.18 -2.09 7.47
CA ASP A 280 19.49 -1.75 6.94
C ASP A 280 19.43 -1.28 5.47
N LYS A 281 18.26 -1.39 4.82
CA LYS A 281 18.04 -1.00 3.41
C LYS A 281 16.92 0.01 3.28
N ASP A 282 17.02 0.88 2.28
CA ASP A 282 16.11 2.01 2.06
C ASP A 282 15.03 1.74 1.01
N ARG A 283 15.05 0.61 0.30
CA ARG A 283 14.06 0.32 -0.76
C ARG A 283 12.61 0.40 -0.28
N HIS A 284 12.36 0.08 0.99
CA HIS A 284 11.03 0.09 1.60
C HIS A 284 10.42 1.50 1.74
N ILE A 285 11.23 2.57 1.62
CA ILE A 285 10.78 3.96 1.62
C ILE A 285 10.93 4.66 0.26
N ASN A 286 11.52 3.98 -0.73
CA ASN A 286 11.80 4.53 -2.06
C ASN A 286 10.80 4.01 -3.09
N MET A 287 9.72 4.75 -3.34
CA MET A 287 8.65 4.35 -4.27
C MET A 287 9.13 4.43 -5.72
N VAL A 288 8.90 3.35 -6.48
CA VAL A 288 9.11 3.31 -7.94
C VAL A 288 7.81 3.58 -8.69
N PHE A 289 7.90 3.84 -10.00
CA PHE A 289 6.72 4.23 -10.80
C PHE A 289 5.54 3.25 -10.73
N VAL A 290 5.77 1.93 -10.73
CA VAL A 290 4.65 0.96 -10.64
C VAL A 290 3.95 0.99 -9.27
N GLU A 291 4.68 1.33 -8.20
CA GLU A 291 4.11 1.55 -6.87
C GLU A 291 3.38 2.90 -6.81
N PHE A 292 3.87 3.91 -7.51
CA PHE A 292 3.15 5.19 -7.68
C PHE A 292 1.81 4.99 -8.38
N LEU A 293 1.74 4.19 -9.45
CA LEU A 293 0.47 3.87 -10.11
C LEU A 293 -0.51 3.18 -9.15
N GLU A 294 -0.05 2.22 -8.34
CA GLU A 294 -0.89 1.61 -7.32
C GLU A 294 -1.36 2.63 -6.28
N ALA A 295 -0.47 3.50 -5.81
CA ALA A 295 -0.79 4.53 -4.83
C ALA A 295 -1.83 5.53 -5.37
N VAL A 296 -1.75 5.91 -6.64
CA VAL A 296 -2.75 6.75 -7.32
C VAL A 296 -4.13 6.09 -7.32
N VAL A 297 -4.22 4.79 -7.62
CA VAL A 297 -5.52 4.07 -7.57
C VAL A 297 -6.06 3.99 -6.15
N ARG A 298 -5.19 3.75 -5.15
CA ARG A 298 -5.57 3.74 -3.74
C ARG A 298 -6.12 5.09 -3.27
N VAL A 299 -5.48 6.19 -3.68
CA VAL A 299 -5.98 7.55 -3.41
C VAL A 299 -7.31 7.77 -4.10
N ALA A 300 -7.42 7.46 -5.39
CA ALA A 300 -8.65 7.63 -6.15
C ALA A 300 -9.84 6.93 -5.51
N ASP A 301 -9.66 5.68 -5.05
CA ASP A 301 -10.69 4.89 -4.37
C ASP A 301 -11.28 5.58 -3.12
N LYS A 302 -10.49 6.46 -2.48
CA LYS A 302 -10.87 7.25 -1.30
C LYS A 302 -11.39 8.65 -1.63
N THR A 303 -11.18 9.15 -2.85
CA THR A 303 -11.62 10.50 -3.21
C THR A 303 -13.13 10.58 -3.46
N GLU A 304 -13.68 11.76 -3.16
CA GLU A 304 -15.11 12.08 -3.25
C GLU A 304 -15.27 13.35 -4.10
N ILE A 305 -14.80 13.27 -5.34
CA ILE A 305 -14.65 14.41 -6.26
C ILE A 305 -15.48 14.22 -7.54
N PRO A 306 -15.90 15.33 -8.19
CA PRO A 306 -16.57 15.28 -9.47
C PRO A 306 -15.64 14.78 -10.58
N HIS A 307 -16.23 14.13 -11.57
CA HIS A 307 -15.58 13.72 -12.79
C HIS A 307 -15.78 14.82 -13.85
N CYS A 308 -14.69 15.43 -14.31
CA CYS A 308 -14.71 16.69 -15.09
C CYS A 308 -15.37 16.62 -16.48
N ILE A 309 -15.74 15.44 -16.98
CA ILE A 309 -16.42 15.25 -18.28
C ILE A 309 -17.90 14.88 -18.11
N ILE A 310 -18.25 14.10 -17.08
CA ILE A 310 -19.62 13.55 -16.95
C ILE A 310 -20.46 14.35 -15.97
N ASP A 311 -19.81 15.09 -15.07
CA ASP A 311 -20.48 15.99 -14.15
C ASP A 311 -20.44 17.41 -14.70
N GLU A 312 -21.54 18.15 -14.54
CA GLU A 312 -21.57 19.59 -14.73
C GLU A 312 -20.76 20.25 -13.60
N PHE A 313 -19.43 20.31 -13.78
CA PHE A 313 -18.50 20.86 -12.80
C PHE A 313 -17.54 21.87 -13.44
N THR A 314 -17.54 23.08 -12.88
CA THR A 314 -16.71 24.20 -13.29
C THR A 314 -15.68 24.51 -12.21
N TRP A 315 -14.43 24.21 -12.52
CA TRP A 315 -13.28 24.46 -11.65
C TRP A 315 -13.18 25.92 -11.16
N GLY A 316 -13.07 26.08 -9.84
CA GLY A 316 -12.89 27.40 -9.21
C GLY A 316 -14.16 28.26 -9.14
N VAL A 317 -15.28 27.71 -9.59
CA VAL A 317 -16.61 28.30 -9.46
C VAL A 317 -17.44 27.44 -8.52
N ASP A 318 -17.45 26.13 -8.76
CA ASP A 318 -18.28 25.21 -7.99
C ASP A 318 -17.58 24.72 -6.73
N GLU A 319 -18.32 24.77 -5.62
CA GLU A 319 -17.94 24.13 -4.38
C GLU A 319 -18.54 22.71 -4.31
N ILE A 320 -17.75 21.74 -3.85
CA ILE A 320 -18.21 20.35 -3.72
C ILE A 320 -19.03 20.23 -2.43
N MET A 321 -20.36 20.35 -2.58
CA MET A 321 -21.32 20.22 -1.48
C MET A 321 -21.30 18.82 -0.84
N PRO A 322 -21.63 18.68 0.46
CA PRO A 322 -21.58 17.41 1.18
C PRO A 322 -22.44 16.27 0.58
N ASP A 323 -23.63 16.59 0.09
CA ASP A 323 -24.54 15.66 -0.58
C ASP A 323 -23.95 15.11 -1.90
N MET A 324 -23.27 15.97 -2.66
CA MET A 324 -22.55 15.54 -3.86
C MET A 324 -21.37 14.62 -3.51
N ARG A 325 -20.69 14.85 -2.38
CA ARG A 325 -19.60 13.97 -1.91
C ARG A 325 -20.08 12.56 -1.62
N GLU A 326 -21.24 12.42 -0.98
CA GLU A 326 -21.84 11.10 -0.73
C GLU A 326 -22.13 10.36 -2.03
N MET A 327 -22.68 11.06 -3.04
CA MET A 327 -22.87 10.49 -4.37
C MET A 327 -21.52 10.05 -4.98
N TYR A 328 -20.48 10.89 -4.93
CA TYR A 328 -19.16 10.56 -5.46
C TYR A 328 -18.48 9.42 -4.71
N ALA A 329 -18.69 9.29 -3.40
CA ALA A 329 -18.15 8.23 -2.56
C ALA A 329 -18.64 6.84 -2.99
N THR A 330 -19.84 6.73 -3.55
CA THR A 330 -20.44 5.46 -3.97
C THR A 330 -20.09 5.03 -5.40
N ARG A 331 -19.37 5.87 -6.16
CA ARG A 331 -18.95 5.55 -7.54
C ARG A 331 -17.98 4.39 -7.58
N ASP A 332 -18.01 3.68 -8.70
CA ASP A 332 -17.04 2.64 -8.98
C ASP A 332 -15.60 3.21 -9.07
N THR A 333 -14.62 2.37 -8.77
CA THR A 333 -13.21 2.79 -8.71
C THR A 333 -12.67 3.30 -10.06
N VAL A 334 -13.21 2.86 -11.20
CA VAL A 334 -12.76 3.34 -12.52
C VAL A 334 -13.16 4.79 -12.72
N THR A 335 -14.43 5.13 -12.45
CA THR A 335 -14.91 6.52 -12.51
C THR A 335 -14.15 7.42 -11.55
N LYS A 336 -13.89 6.95 -10.31
CA LYS A 336 -13.08 7.69 -9.35
C LYS A 336 -11.64 7.89 -9.81
N LEU A 337 -11.04 6.87 -10.44
CA LEU A 337 -9.68 6.93 -10.98
C LEU A 337 -9.57 7.96 -12.11
N GLU A 338 -10.50 7.95 -13.07
CA GLU A 338 -10.54 8.93 -14.14
C GLU A 338 -10.64 10.37 -13.58
N ALA A 339 -11.58 10.58 -12.65
CA ALA A 339 -11.76 11.87 -11.98
C ALA A 339 -10.49 12.32 -11.24
N PHE A 340 -9.88 11.44 -10.45
CA PHE A 340 -8.67 11.75 -9.69
C PHE A 340 -7.48 12.08 -10.60
N ILE A 341 -7.30 11.35 -11.70
CA ILE A 341 -6.22 11.63 -12.66
C ILE A 341 -6.41 13.01 -13.30
N MET A 342 -7.66 13.42 -13.61
CA MET A 342 -7.95 14.77 -14.13
C MET A 342 -7.54 15.86 -13.12
N PHE A 343 -7.93 15.68 -11.86
CA PHE A 343 -7.56 16.58 -10.75
C PHE A 343 -6.03 16.64 -10.58
N LEU A 344 -5.38 15.48 -10.58
CA LEU A 344 -3.94 15.36 -10.42
C LEU A 344 -3.17 16.04 -11.56
N ILE A 345 -3.53 15.78 -12.82
CA ILE A 345 -2.88 16.40 -13.98
C ILE A 345 -3.08 17.91 -13.97
N ARG A 346 -4.30 18.39 -13.67
CA ARG A 346 -4.59 19.82 -13.59
C ARG A 346 -3.77 20.51 -12.50
N GLY A 347 -3.68 19.88 -11.33
CA GLY A 347 -2.96 20.42 -10.17
C GLY A 347 -1.44 20.40 -10.32
N THR A 348 -0.90 19.48 -11.13
CA THR A 348 0.55 19.23 -11.17
C THR A 348 1.20 19.63 -12.49
N LEU A 349 0.51 19.64 -13.62
CA LEU A 349 1.08 19.93 -14.93
C LEU A 349 0.57 21.27 -15.49
N PRO A 350 1.27 21.87 -16.48
CA PRO A 350 0.76 23.08 -17.13
C PRO A 350 -0.65 22.86 -17.71
N TYR A 351 -1.48 23.90 -17.69
CA TYR A 351 -2.88 23.83 -18.13
C TYR A 351 -3.06 23.23 -19.54
N LEU A 352 -2.12 23.50 -20.47
CA LEU A 352 -2.13 22.91 -21.81
C LEU A 352 -2.01 21.36 -21.80
N SER A 353 -1.33 20.78 -20.81
CA SER A 353 -1.25 19.33 -20.64
C SER A 353 -2.59 18.75 -20.22
N TYR A 354 -3.32 19.47 -19.35
CA TYR A 354 -4.65 19.10 -18.91
C TYR A 354 -5.67 19.15 -20.05
N THR A 355 -5.71 20.23 -20.83
CA THR A 355 -6.66 20.34 -21.96
C THR A 355 -6.40 19.29 -23.04
N LYS A 356 -5.12 18.99 -23.34
CA LYS A 356 -4.75 17.89 -24.23
C LYS A 356 -5.20 16.54 -23.70
N TYR A 357 -5.02 16.28 -22.41
CA TYR A 357 -5.45 15.04 -21.78
C TYR A 357 -6.97 14.85 -21.85
N LEU A 358 -7.75 15.89 -21.56
CA LEU A 358 -9.22 15.85 -21.68
C LEU A 358 -9.67 15.52 -23.11
N ALA A 359 -9.09 16.20 -24.11
CA ALA A 359 -9.42 15.95 -25.51
C ALA A 359 -9.13 14.49 -25.92
N SER A 360 -7.99 13.92 -25.46
CA SER A 360 -7.68 12.51 -25.68
C SER A 360 -8.68 11.58 -24.96
N MET A 361 -9.07 11.87 -23.73
CA MET A 361 -10.07 11.07 -23.00
C MET A 361 -11.43 11.04 -23.71
N GLU A 362 -11.88 12.18 -24.25
CA GLU A 362 -13.12 12.27 -25.02
C GLU A 362 -13.04 11.46 -26.33
N GLU A 363 -11.92 11.55 -27.04
CA GLU A 363 -11.66 10.76 -28.26
C GLU A 363 -11.68 9.25 -27.96
N TYR A 364 -11.06 8.82 -26.87
CA TYR A 364 -11.03 7.42 -26.46
C TYR A 364 -12.42 6.90 -26.11
N LYS A 365 -13.23 7.68 -25.37
CA LYS A 365 -14.62 7.32 -25.06
C LYS A 365 -15.47 7.22 -26.33
N GLY A 366 -15.23 8.07 -27.33
CA GLY A 366 -15.89 7.99 -28.64
C GLY A 366 -15.45 6.81 -29.51
N SER A 367 -14.24 6.28 -29.29
CA SER A 367 -13.61 5.27 -30.16
C SER A 367 -13.82 3.82 -29.73
N GLY A 368 -14.35 3.57 -28.53
CA GLY A 368 -14.64 2.22 -28.04
C GLY A 368 -13.41 1.30 -27.90
N LEU A 369 -12.25 1.86 -27.51
CA LEU A 369 -10.98 1.11 -27.35
C LEU A 369 -10.96 0.21 -26.10
N TYR A 370 -10.01 -0.75 -26.07
CA TYR A 370 -9.79 -1.69 -24.95
C TYR A 370 -8.36 -1.65 -24.37
N ALA A 371 -8.18 -2.19 -23.16
CA ALA A 371 -6.90 -2.26 -22.40
C ALA A 371 -5.70 -2.77 -23.21
N ASN A 372 -5.93 -3.84 -23.98
CA ASN A 372 -4.91 -4.52 -24.76
C ASN A 372 -4.64 -3.89 -26.12
N ASP A 373 -5.49 -2.96 -26.57
CA ASP A 373 -5.30 -2.26 -27.84
C ASP A 373 -4.30 -1.10 -27.71
N LEU A 374 -3.98 -0.72 -26.47
CA LEU A 374 -3.03 0.34 -26.17
C LEU A 374 -1.62 -0.26 -26.02
N ASP A 375 -0.80 -0.08 -27.05
CA ASP A 375 0.63 -0.37 -26.95
C ASP A 375 1.29 0.67 -26.04
N THR A 376 1.71 0.23 -24.85
CA THR A 376 2.43 1.07 -23.89
C THR A 376 3.93 1.16 -24.16
N GLY A 377 4.42 0.47 -25.19
CA GLY A 377 5.83 0.17 -25.43
C GLY A 377 6.44 -0.73 -24.36
N VAL A 378 7.75 -1.00 -24.46
CA VAL A 378 8.50 -1.61 -23.35
C VAL A 378 8.52 -0.60 -22.20
N LEU A 379 7.87 -0.94 -21.08
CA LEU A 379 7.92 -0.19 -19.82
C LEU A 379 9.34 -0.20 -19.26
N ASN A 380 10.23 0.60 -19.83
CA ASN A 380 11.61 0.71 -19.40
C ASN A 380 11.69 1.78 -18.30
N LEU A 381 11.24 1.40 -17.09
CA LEU A 381 11.10 2.27 -15.92
C LEU A 381 12.43 2.89 -15.44
N ASN A 382 13.56 2.40 -15.96
CA ASN A 382 14.92 2.81 -15.61
C ASN A 382 15.71 3.33 -16.81
N ALA A 383 15.05 3.75 -17.90
CA ALA A 383 15.77 4.35 -19.02
C ALA A 383 16.48 5.62 -18.54
N LYS A 384 17.79 5.50 -18.26
CA LYS A 384 18.70 6.62 -18.10
C LYS A 384 18.50 7.50 -19.34
N ARG A 385 18.17 8.78 -19.14
CA ARG A 385 18.36 9.76 -20.22
C ARG A 385 19.83 9.70 -20.61
N THR A 386 20.10 9.29 -21.84
CA THR A 386 21.29 9.71 -22.57
C THR A 386 21.24 11.21 -22.78
#